data_AF-A0A7V8NPB9-F1
#
_entry.id   AF-A0A7V8NPB9-F1
#
_cell.length_a   1.000
_cell.length_b   1.000
_cell.length_c   1.000
_cell.angle_alpha   90.00
_cell.angle_beta   90.00
_cell.angle_gamma   90.00
#
_symmetry.space_group_name_H-M   'P 1'
#
loop_
_entity.id
_entity.type
_entity.pdbx_description
1 polymer ?
#
loop_
_entity_poly.entity_id
_entity_poly.type
_entity_poly.pdbx_seq_one_letter_code
_entity_poly.pdbx_strand_id
1 'polypeptide(L)' 'MPELKTLPQRKQRCAICERKVFARYWGPSEASWGNSAWPVVNEGRCCDFCNWMVVIPARLAPMIASK' A
#
# COMPACT_ATOMS: atom_id res chain seq x y z
N MET A 1 18.43 11.90 17.28
CA MET A 1 17.39 11.35 16.38
C MET A 1 17.84 11.68 14.96
N PRO A 2 18.28 10.72 14.13
CA PRO A 2 18.80 11.05 12.81
C PRO A 2 17.69 11.60 11.93
N GLU A 3 18.00 12.69 11.22
CA GLU A 3 17.09 13.46 10.38
C GLU A 3 16.45 12.57 9.30
N LEU A 4 15.11 12.64 9.21
CA LEU A 4 14.33 12.13 8.10
C LEU A 4 14.74 12.88 6.82
N LYS A 5 15.83 12.43 6.19
CA LYS A 5 16.20 12.87 4.83
C LYS A 5 14.99 12.64 3.95
N THR A 6 14.38 13.72 3.50
CA THR A 6 13.20 13.74 2.65
C THR A 6 13.55 13.05 1.33
N LEU A 7 13.25 11.75 1.26
CA LEU A 7 13.39 10.97 0.04
C LEU A 7 12.62 11.67 -1.08
N PRO A 8 13.18 11.72 -2.31
CA PRO A 8 12.55 12.39 -3.42
C PRO A 8 11.13 11.86 -3.59
N GLN A 9 10.16 12.77 -3.50
CA GLN A 9 8.73 12.49 -3.50
C GLN A 9 8.31 11.97 -4.89
N ARG A 10 8.66 10.72 -5.22
CA ARG A 10 8.13 10.04 -6.39
C ARG A 10 6.63 9.92 -6.17
N LYS A 11 5.85 10.73 -6.91
CA LYS A 11 4.38 10.69 -6.92
C LYS A 11 3.94 9.32 -7.45
N GLN A 12 3.87 8.33 -6.57
CA GLN A 12 3.32 7.01 -6.86
C GLN A 12 1.79 7.13 -6.84
N ARG A 13 1.11 6.59 -7.84
CA ARG A 13 -0.36 6.54 -7.88
C ARG A 13 -0.85 5.24 -7.25
N CYS A 14 -2.01 5.29 -6.61
CA CYS A 14 -2.67 4.09 -6.11
C CYS A 14 -3.02 3.18 -7.30
N ALA A 15 -2.63 1.90 -7.25
CA ALA A 15 -2.92 0.93 -8.31
C ALA A 15 -4.42 0.59 -8.43
N ILE A 16 -5.26 1.00 -7.47
CA ILE A 16 -6.70 0.70 -7.44
C ILE A 16 -7.55 1.92 -7.82
N CYS A 17 -7.26 3.10 -7.28
CA CYS A 17 -8.07 4.30 -7.50
C CYS A 17 -7.32 5.49 -8.10
N GLU A 18 -6.06 5.28 -8.49
CA GLU A 18 -5.18 6.26 -9.17
C GLU A 18 -4.91 7.59 -8.44
N ARG A 19 -5.47 7.75 -7.23
CA ARG A 19 -5.19 8.89 -6.36
C ARG A 19 -3.69 8.95 -6.07
N LYS A 20 -3.16 10.17 -6.02
CA LYS A 20 -1.76 10.43 -5.67
C LYS A 20 -1.51 9.94 -4.25
N VAL A 21 -0.51 9.09 -4.09
CA VAL A 21 -0.07 8.60 -2.79
C VAL A 21 1.22 9.34 -2.46
N PHE A 22 1.27 9.99 -1.30
CA PHE A 22 2.49 10.66 -0.86
C PHE A 22 3.48 9.59 -0.39
N ALA A 23 4.67 9.59 -1.00
CA ALA A 23 5.76 8.65 -0.72
C ALA A 23 6.34 8.71 0.71
N ARG A 24 5.69 9.39 1.66
CA ARG A 24 6.13 9.43 3.08
C ARG A 24 6.21 8.02 3.70
N TYR A 25 5.52 7.04 3.12
CA TYR A 25 5.56 5.62 3.50
C TYR A 25 6.28 4.72 2.49
N TRP A 26 7.05 5.30 1.57
CA TRP A 26 7.81 4.60 0.53
C TRP A 26 9.28 4.92 0.69
N GLY A 27 9.86 4.39 1.76
CA GLY A 27 11.30 4.42 2.01
C GLY A 27 12.04 3.34 1.21
N PRO A 28 13.33 3.55 0.86
CA PRO A 28 14.23 2.51 0.39
C PRO A 28 14.61 1.52 1.50
N SER A 29 14.31 1.85 2.77
CA SER A 29 14.32 0.83 3.81
C SER A 29 13.16 -0.11 3.56
N GLU A 30 13.47 -1.40 3.60
CA GLU A 30 12.58 -2.56 3.51
C GLU A 30 11.38 -2.51 4.47
N ALA A 31 11.21 -1.46 5.27
CA ALA A 31 10.14 -1.24 6.23
C ALA A 31 8.86 -0.61 5.65
N SER A 32 8.77 -0.40 4.33
CA SER A 32 7.50 -0.03 3.67
C SER A 32 6.62 -1.28 3.51
N TRP A 33 6.24 -1.96 4.60
CA TRP A 33 5.42 -3.20 4.55
C TRP A 33 3.93 -2.92 4.33
N GLY A 34 3.51 -1.66 4.26
CA GLY A 34 2.10 -1.26 4.13
C GLY A 34 1.62 -1.11 2.68
N ASN A 35 0.33 -1.39 2.45
CA ASN A 35 -0.39 -1.06 1.21
C ASN A 35 0.06 -1.75 -0.09
N SER A 36 0.60 -2.97 -0.04
CA SER A 36 0.60 -3.81 -1.26
C SER A 36 -0.82 -3.89 -1.83
N ALA A 37 -0.99 -3.77 -3.15
CA ALA A 37 -2.31 -3.87 -3.78
C ALA A 37 -2.78 -5.33 -3.94
N TRP A 38 -1.90 -6.30 -3.68
CA TRP A 38 -2.23 -7.72 -3.75
C TRP A 38 -3.16 -8.14 -2.59
N PRO A 39 -4.20 -8.96 -2.83
CA PRO A 39 -4.50 -9.74 -4.05
C PRO A 39 -5.40 -9.04 -5.07
N VAL A 40 -5.80 -7.79 -4.84
CA VAL A 40 -6.76 -7.08 -5.71
C VAL A 40 -6.13 -6.74 -7.06
N VAL A 41 -4.84 -6.41 -7.07
CA VAL A 41 -4.05 -6.16 -8.27
C VAL A 41 -2.73 -6.93 -8.15
N ASN A 42 -2.22 -7.42 -9.28
CA ASN A 42 -1.00 -8.25 -9.31
C ASN A 42 0.27 -7.45 -8.98
N GLU A 43 0.28 -6.14 -9.23
CA GLU A 43 1.45 -5.29 -9.04
C GLU A 43 1.08 -3.91 -8.49
N GLY A 44 2.09 -3.24 -7.95
CA GLY A 44 1.94 -1.91 -7.39
C GLY A 44 1.33 -1.90 -6.00
N ARG A 45 0.93 -0.71 -5.57
CA ARG A 45 0.56 -0.40 -4.19
C ARG A 45 -0.66 0.49 -4.17
N CYS A 46 -1.44 0.38 -3.10
CA CYS A 46 -2.64 1.16 -2.92
C CYS A 46 -2.44 2.31 -1.93
N CYS A 47 -3.42 3.20 -1.81
CA CYS A 47 -3.48 4.17 -0.71
C CYS A 47 -4.11 3.51 0.53
N ASP A 48 -3.96 4.13 1.71
CA ASP A 48 -4.50 3.61 2.97
C ASP A 48 -6.00 3.34 2.91
N PHE A 49 -6.75 4.22 2.23
CA PHE A 49 -8.19 4.05 2.03
C PHE A 49 -8.51 2.77 1.24
N CYS A 50 -7.84 2.54 0.11
CA CYS A 50 -8.05 1.33 -0.68
C CYS A 50 -7.51 0.09 0.03
N ASN A 51 -6.43 0.23 0.80
CA ASN A 51 -5.90 -0.86 1.60
C ASN A 51 -6.93 -1.33 2.64
N TRP A 52 -7.54 -0.38 3.36
CA TRP A 52 -8.56 -0.65 4.38
C TRP A 52 -9.87 -1.17 3.80
N MET A 53 -10.38 -0.51 2.75
CA MET A 53 -11.71 -0.79 2.23
C MET A 53 -11.76 -1.95 1.23
N VAL A 54 -10.64 -2.30 0.60
CA VAL A 54 -10.61 -3.26 -0.52
C VAL A 54 -9.61 -4.38 -0.28
N VAL A 55 -8.35 -4.04 -0.03
CA VAL A 55 -7.27 -5.03 0.01
C VAL A 55 -7.32 -5.90 1.26
N ILE A 56 -7.44 -5.32 2.45
CA ILE A 56 -7.52 -6.07 3.71
C ILE A 56 -8.73 -7.01 3.71
N PRO A 57 -9.96 -6.58 3.33
CA PRO A 57 -11.09 -7.49 3.17
C PRO A 57 -10.81 -8.64 2.22
N ALA A 58 -10.21 -8.37 1.05
CA ALA A 58 -9.87 -9.40 0.08
C ALA A 58 -8.83 -10.42 0.62
N ARG A 59 -7.90 -9.99 1.48
CA ARG A 59 -6.93 -10.88 2.15
C ARG A 59 -7.58 -11.79 3.19
N LEU A 60 -8.59 -11.29 3.90
CA LEU A 60 -9.27 -12.02 4.96
C LEU A 60 -10.37 -12.94 4.41
N ALA A 61 -10.95 -12.63 3.26
CA ALA A 61 -11.99 -13.45 2.61
C ALA A 61 -11.66 -14.97 2.56
N PRO A 62 -10.47 -15.42 2.09
CA PRO A 62 -10.16 -16.85 2.09
C PRO A 62 -10.02 -17.45 3.50
N MET A 63 -9.69 -16.66 4.52
CA MET A 63 -9.57 -17.14 5.90
C MET A 63 -10.93 -17.39 6.54
N ILE A 64 -11.95 -16.64 6.11
CA ILE A 64 -13.34 -16.74 6.60
C ILE A 64 -14.11 -17.84 5.85
N ALA A 65 -13.73 -18.13 4.60
CA ALA A 65 -14.42 -19.10 3.74
C ALA A 65 -14.04 -20.57 3.98
N SER A 66 -13.00 -20.84 4.78
CA SER A 66 -12.62 -22.21 5.17
C SER A 66 -13.68 -22.80 6.11
N LYS A 67 -14.53 -23.67 5.56
CA LYS A 67 -15.56 -24.43 6.27
C LYS A 67 -15.10 -25.86 6.51
#